data_AF-A0A177WWS6-F1
#
_entry.id   AF-A0A177WWS6-F1
#
_cell.length_a   1.000
_cell.length_b   1.000
_cell.length_c   1.000
_cell.angle_alpha   90.00
_cell.angle_beta   90.00
_cell.angle_gamma   90.00
#
_symmetry.space_group_name_H-M   'P 1'
#
loop_
_entity.id
_entity.type
_entity.pdbx_description
1 polymer ?
#
loop_
_entity_poly.entity_id
_entity_poly.type
_entity_poly.pdbx_seq_one_letter_code
_entity_poly.pdbx_strand_id
1 'polypeptide(L)'
;MESRVASKTDTSSLSKNIQTSLATKLQDLSQSFRKTQSNYLRKLRGREAAVNPNKYGAIEQDPGNEDLDEVFTDAQLAVVVNNERAISEREREINEIAKSILGLAEIFKDLQTMVIDQGTVLDRIDYNVEQTNVSLEDAHKELIKASQMQNTSLAKYCIIVLLVLVVIMIIVLWWKLSRPKKIN
;
A
#
# COMPACT_ATOMS: atom_id res chain seq x y z
N MET A 1 -30.27 14.56 6.48
CA MET A 1 -29.30 14.14 7.52
C MET A 1 -28.37 13.04 7.02
N GLU A 2 -28.81 12.18 6.09
CA GLU A 2 -28.02 11.07 5.52
C GLU A 2 -26.78 11.50 4.71
N SER A 3 -26.83 12.60 3.95
CA SER A 3 -25.66 13.03 3.14
C SER A 3 -24.43 13.45 3.96
N ARG A 4 -24.63 13.91 5.20
CA ARG A 4 -23.55 14.31 6.10
C ARG A 4 -22.91 13.11 6.82
N VAL A 5 -23.62 11.99 6.88
CA VAL A 5 -23.13 10.72 7.44
C VAL A 5 -22.31 9.97 6.41
N ALA A 6 -22.75 9.90 5.15
CA ALA A 6 -22.00 9.27 4.06
C ALA A 6 -20.60 9.88 3.86
N SER A 7 -20.50 11.22 3.81
CA SER A 7 -19.23 11.94 3.64
C SER A 7 -18.21 11.69 4.77
N LYS A 8 -18.67 11.47 6.01
CA LYS A 8 -17.78 11.15 7.15
C LYS A 8 -17.27 9.70 7.07
N THR A 9 -18.08 8.78 6.59
CA THR A 9 -17.70 7.37 6.43
C THR A 9 -16.64 7.19 5.35
N ASP A 10 -16.75 7.92 4.23
CA ASP A 10 -15.80 7.85 3.11
C ASP A 10 -14.42 8.42 3.49
N THR A 11 -14.39 9.53 4.21
CA THR A 11 -13.13 10.17 4.64
C THR A 11 -12.39 9.35 5.70
N SER A 12 -13.12 8.69 6.60
CA SER A 12 -12.57 7.71 7.55
C SER A 12 -11.94 6.52 6.82
N SER A 13 -12.65 5.95 5.85
CA SER A 13 -12.20 4.78 5.08
C SER A 13 -10.96 5.10 4.23
N LEU A 14 -10.94 6.27 3.58
CA LEU A 14 -9.78 6.76 2.84
C LEU A 14 -8.55 6.90 3.74
N SER A 15 -8.72 7.50 4.92
CA SER A 15 -7.63 7.71 5.87
C SER A 15 -7.05 6.38 6.37
N LYS A 16 -7.89 5.39 6.66
CA LYS A 16 -7.46 4.04 7.04
C LYS A 16 -6.66 3.36 5.93
N ASN A 17 -7.15 3.44 4.69
CA ASN A 17 -6.47 2.86 3.51
C ASN A 17 -5.09 3.49 3.25
N ILE A 18 -4.98 4.82 3.43
CA ILE A 18 -3.70 5.52 3.32
C ILE A 18 -2.74 5.05 4.41
N GLN A 19 -3.20 4.96 5.66
CA GLN A 19 -2.38 4.49 6.79
C GLN A 19 -1.86 3.07 6.56
N THR A 20 -2.67 2.13 6.09
CA THR A 20 -2.19 0.76 5.81
C THR A 20 -1.26 0.69 4.62
N SER A 21 -1.54 1.44 3.55
CA SER A 21 -0.65 1.48 2.39
C SER A 21 0.74 1.99 2.80
N LEU A 22 0.77 3.03 3.64
CA LEU A 22 2.00 3.56 4.21
C LEU A 22 2.69 2.54 5.13
N ALA A 23 1.93 1.87 6.01
CA ALA A 23 2.43 0.85 6.92
C ALA A 23 3.06 -0.34 6.17
N THR A 24 2.41 -0.80 5.10
CA THR A 24 2.91 -1.90 4.26
C THR A 24 4.21 -1.50 3.56
N LYS A 25 4.26 -0.30 2.98
CA LYS A 25 5.49 0.23 2.35
C LYS A 25 6.62 0.42 3.38
N LEU A 26 6.30 0.89 4.58
CA LEU A 26 7.27 1.07 5.66
C LEU A 26 7.79 -0.28 6.15
N GLN A 27 6.95 -1.30 6.20
CA GLN A 27 7.31 -2.66 6.56
C GLN A 27 8.28 -3.27 5.54
N ASP A 28 7.98 -3.16 4.24
CA ASP A 28 8.86 -3.65 3.16
C ASP A 28 10.22 -2.94 3.18
N LEU A 29 10.21 -1.61 3.34
CA LEU A 29 11.43 -0.81 3.44
C LEU A 29 12.28 -1.23 4.65
N SER A 30 11.63 -1.42 5.81
CA SER A 30 12.30 -1.84 7.05
C SER A 30 12.92 -3.23 6.92
N GLN A 31 12.23 -4.17 6.25
CA GLN A 31 12.78 -5.50 5.98
C GLN A 31 14.00 -5.44 5.06
N SER A 32 13.93 -4.64 3.99
CA SER A 32 15.05 -4.43 3.05
C SER A 32 16.27 -3.79 3.74
N PHE A 33 16.02 -2.79 4.58
CA PHE A 33 17.06 -2.11 5.33
C PHE A 33 17.73 -3.02 6.35
N ARG A 34 16.98 -3.83 7.12
CA ARG A 34 17.55 -4.83 8.04
C ARG A 34 18.39 -5.89 7.30
N LYS A 35 17.93 -6.38 6.15
CA LYS A 35 18.72 -7.30 5.30
C LYS A 35 20.05 -6.67 4.88
N THR A 36 20.00 -5.39 4.49
CA THR A 36 21.20 -4.64 4.08
C THR A 36 22.17 -4.45 5.25
N GLN A 37 21.67 -4.02 6.42
CA GLN A 37 22.49 -3.89 7.63
C GLN A 37 23.05 -5.23 8.11
N SER A 38 22.28 -6.32 8.08
CA SER A 38 22.74 -7.66 8.42
C SER A 38 23.86 -8.13 7.47
N ASN A 39 23.73 -7.87 6.18
CA ASN A 39 24.76 -8.18 5.19
C ASN A 39 26.02 -7.34 5.41
N TYR A 40 25.87 -6.06 5.76
CA TYR A 40 26.99 -5.18 6.09
C TYR A 40 27.72 -5.62 7.37
N LEU A 41 26.98 -5.92 8.45
CA LEU A 41 27.54 -6.49 9.68
C LEU A 41 28.31 -7.78 9.42
N ARG A 42 27.78 -8.66 8.58
CA ARG A 42 28.46 -9.91 8.19
C ARG A 42 29.76 -9.64 7.43
N LYS A 43 29.82 -8.61 6.58
CA LYS A 43 31.05 -8.19 5.89
C LYS A 43 32.07 -7.61 6.87
N LEU A 44 31.64 -6.79 7.83
CA LEU A 44 32.51 -6.24 8.87
C LEU A 44 33.13 -7.34 9.75
N ARG A 45 32.30 -8.26 10.27
CA ARG A 45 32.76 -9.40 11.09
C ARG A 45 33.62 -10.40 10.31
N GLY A 46 33.29 -10.66 9.03
CA GLY A 46 34.11 -11.51 8.18
C GLY A 46 35.52 -10.95 7.94
N ARG A 47 35.66 -9.62 7.95
CA ARG A 47 36.95 -8.94 7.83
C ARG A 47 37.72 -8.92 9.16
N GLU A 48 37.03 -8.89 10.30
CA GLU A 48 37.60 -9.03 11.64
C GLU A 48 38.21 -10.43 11.85
N ALA A 49 37.49 -11.49 11.46
CA ALA A 49 38.00 -12.87 11.53
C ALA A 49 39.21 -13.13 10.61
N ALA A 50 39.31 -12.39 9.48
CA ALA A 50 40.45 -12.48 8.57
C ALA A 50 41.68 -11.66 9.05
N VAL A 51 41.46 -10.63 9.87
CA VAL A 51 42.54 -9.81 10.46
C VAL A 51 43.10 -10.45 11.74
N ASN A 52 42.36 -11.38 12.36
CA ASN A 52 42.77 -12.07 13.58
C ASN A 52 42.98 -13.60 13.44
N PRO A 53 43.88 -14.10 12.58
CA PRO A 53 44.37 -15.47 12.67
C PRO A 53 45.67 -15.47 13.48
N ASN A 54 45.62 -15.62 14.82
CA ASN A 54 46.81 -15.93 15.64
C ASN A 54 48.13 -15.23 15.23
N LYS A 55 48.27 -13.92 15.44
CA LYS A 55 49.57 -13.24 15.29
C LYS A 55 50.12 -12.67 16.61
N TYR A 56 49.89 -13.42 17.68
CA TYR A 56 50.61 -13.31 18.96
C TYR A 56 50.87 -14.73 19.51
N GLY A 57 51.31 -15.63 18.65
CA GLY A 57 51.50 -17.04 18.98
C GLY A 57 52.62 -17.67 18.18
N ALA A 58 53.79 -17.03 18.16
CA ALA A 58 55.08 -17.62 17.80
C ALA A 58 56.19 -16.60 18.07
N ILE A 59 56.38 -16.21 19.33
CA ILE A 59 57.75 -15.98 19.80
C ILE A 59 58.16 -17.35 20.30
N GLU A 60 58.94 -18.08 19.49
CA GLU A 60 59.66 -19.25 20.00
C GLU A 60 60.56 -18.75 21.12
N GLN A 61 60.16 -19.06 22.36
CA GLN A 61 60.94 -18.77 23.55
C GLN A 61 62.10 -19.77 23.55
N ASP A 62 63.23 -19.38 22.95
CA ASP A 62 64.51 -20.03 23.21
C ASP A 62 64.85 -19.77 24.70
N PRO A 63 64.97 -20.81 25.55
CA PRO A 63 65.12 -20.64 26.99
C PRO A 63 66.60 -20.38 27.33
N GLY A 64 67.14 -19.25 26.85
CA GLY A 64 68.60 -19.07 26.82
C GLY A 64 69.18 -17.68 27.03
N ASN A 65 68.44 -16.57 27.00
CA ASN A 65 69.03 -15.23 27.18
C ASN A 65 68.17 -14.32 28.08
N GLU A 66 68.65 -14.12 29.30
CA GLU A 66 68.32 -12.97 30.15
C GLU A 66 69.06 -11.75 29.59
N ASP A 67 68.37 -10.95 28.76
CA ASP A 67 68.58 -9.51 28.51
C ASP A 67 67.88 -9.16 27.18
N LEU A 68 66.56 -8.97 27.26
CA LEU A 68 65.78 -8.41 26.16
C LEU A 68 65.03 -7.19 26.69
N ASP A 69 65.69 -6.03 26.63
CA ASP A 69 64.99 -4.75 26.57
C ASP A 69 64.17 -4.77 25.26
N GLU A 70 62.91 -5.16 25.39
CA GLU A 70 61.94 -5.29 24.29
C GLU A 70 61.55 -3.89 23.79
N VAL A 71 62.45 -3.26 23.04
CA VAL A 71 62.17 -2.02 22.32
C VAL A 71 61.40 -2.40 21.05
N PHE A 72 60.07 -2.36 21.13
CA PHE A 72 59.22 -2.34 19.94
C PHE A 72 59.69 -1.20 19.02
N THR A 73 59.95 -1.50 17.75
CA THR A 73 60.27 -0.45 16.77
C THR A 73 59.07 0.49 16.61
N ASP A 74 59.28 1.81 16.51
CA ASP A 74 58.21 2.81 16.36
C ASP A 74 57.25 2.50 15.20
N ALA A 75 57.76 1.86 14.14
CA ALA A 75 56.95 1.39 13.02
C ALA A 75 56.00 0.24 13.40
N GLN A 76 56.42 -0.67 14.28
CA GLN A 76 55.62 -1.79 14.77
C GLN A 76 54.56 -1.30 15.77
N LEU A 77 54.92 -0.33 16.63
CA LEU A 77 53.96 0.33 17.53
C LEU A 77 52.93 1.15 16.74
N ALA A 78 53.34 1.86 15.67
CA ALA A 78 52.42 2.57 14.79
C ALA A 78 51.43 1.65 14.07
N VAL A 79 51.84 0.44 13.67
CA VAL A 79 50.93 -0.56 13.08
C VAL A 79 49.93 -1.08 14.11
N VAL A 80 50.35 -1.32 15.36
CA VAL A 80 49.43 -1.74 16.44
C VAL A 80 48.44 -0.63 16.77
N VAL A 81 48.90 0.61 16.96
CA VAL A 81 48.04 1.76 17.27
C VAL A 81 47.07 2.08 16.12
N ASN A 82 47.52 1.97 14.86
CA ASN A 82 46.64 2.16 13.70
C ASN A 82 45.60 1.03 13.57
N ASN A 83 45.96 -0.22 13.90
CA ASN A 83 45.02 -1.33 13.95
C ASN A 83 44.02 -1.16 15.10
N GLU A 84 44.46 -0.72 16.27
CA GLU A 84 43.63 -0.51 17.45
C GLU A 84 42.62 0.63 17.25
N ARG A 85 43.06 1.74 16.64
CA ARG A 85 42.16 2.83 16.18
C ARG A 85 41.14 2.33 15.17
N ALA A 86 41.58 1.57 14.16
CA ALA A 86 40.68 1.01 13.15
C ALA A 86 39.70 -0.03 13.72
N ILE A 87 40.06 -0.73 14.80
CA ILE A 87 39.16 -1.66 15.52
C ILE A 87 38.13 -0.87 16.33
N SER A 88 38.55 0.15 17.09
CA SER A 88 37.65 0.99 17.89
C SER A 88 36.62 1.75 17.04
N GLU A 89 37.02 2.30 15.90
CA GLU A 89 36.10 2.93 14.94
C GLU A 89 35.05 1.96 14.40
N ARG A 90 35.45 0.72 14.08
CA ARG A 90 34.53 -0.32 13.61
C ARG A 90 33.58 -0.81 14.69
N GLU A 91 34.07 -0.96 15.92
CA GLU A 91 33.24 -1.36 17.06
C GLU A 91 32.14 -0.32 17.33
N ARG A 92 32.49 0.97 17.20
CA ARG A 92 31.52 2.07 17.23
C ARG A 92 30.49 1.96 16.10
N GLU A 93 30.93 1.69 14.87
CA GLU A 93 30.05 1.52 13.70
C GLU A 93 29.08 0.34 13.88
N ILE A 94 29.56 -0.79 14.40
CA ILE A 94 28.76 -1.98 14.74
C ILE A 94 27.72 -1.65 15.81
N ASN A 95 28.10 -0.88 16.83
CA ASN A 95 27.19 -0.45 17.89
C ASN A 95 26.07 0.47 17.35
N GLU A 96 26.39 1.38 16.43
CA GLU A 96 25.39 2.22 15.76
C GLU A 96 24.42 1.39 14.90
N ILE A 97 24.91 0.38 14.17
CA ILE A 97 24.04 -0.53 13.42
C ILE A 97 23.14 -1.32 14.37
N ALA A 98 23.67 -1.83 15.48
CA ALA A 98 22.89 -2.55 16.47
C ALA A 98 21.76 -1.67 17.07
N LYS A 99 22.05 -0.40 17.38
CA LYS A 99 21.04 0.57 17.82
C LYS A 99 19.98 0.84 16.75
N SER A 100 20.39 0.95 15.49
CA SER A 100 19.46 1.13 14.36
C SER A 100 18.52 -0.07 14.18
N ILE A 101 19.03 -1.30 14.32
CA ILE A 101 18.22 -2.53 14.28
C ILE A 101 17.23 -2.60 15.46
N LEU A 102 17.66 -2.19 16.66
CA LEU A 102 16.78 -2.10 17.83
C LEU A 102 15.66 -1.07 17.63
N GLY A 103 15.97 0.12 17.10
CA GLY A 103 14.94 1.11 16.76
C GLY A 103 13.95 0.61 15.71
N LEU A 104 14.42 -0.18 14.72
CA LEU A 104 13.53 -0.84 13.77
C LEU A 104 12.65 -1.91 14.44
N ALA A 105 13.08 -2.55 15.53
CA ALA A 105 12.28 -3.53 16.26
C ALA A 105 11.07 -2.90 16.93
N GLU A 106 11.25 -1.69 17.47
CA GLU A 106 10.18 -0.87 18.01
C GLU A 106 9.17 -0.46 16.92
N ILE A 107 9.65 0.09 15.80
CA ILE A 107 8.80 0.45 14.66
C ILE A 107 8.03 -0.78 14.12
N PHE A 108 8.69 -1.93 14.06
CA PHE A 108 8.06 -3.16 13.58
C PHE A 108 6.97 -3.68 14.54
N LYS A 109 7.16 -3.51 15.85
CA LYS A 109 6.16 -3.83 16.87
C LYS A 109 4.93 -2.92 16.73
N ASP A 110 5.14 -1.63 16.51
CA ASP A 110 4.07 -0.66 16.31
C ASP A 110 3.35 -0.85 14.96
N LEU A 111 4.06 -1.28 13.93
CA LEU A 111 3.46 -1.66 12.65
C LEU A 111 2.66 -2.96 12.77
N GLN A 112 3.15 -3.93 13.55
CA GLN A 112 2.45 -5.21 13.74
C GLN A 112 1.10 -5.00 14.43
N THR A 113 1.00 -4.12 15.43
CA THR A 113 -0.28 -3.76 16.05
C THR A 113 -1.19 -3.00 15.07
N MET A 114 -0.64 -2.06 14.28
CA MET A 114 -1.40 -1.29 13.29
C MET A 114 -1.94 -2.14 12.12
N VAL A 115 -1.21 -3.18 11.70
CA VAL A 115 -1.62 -4.09 10.61
C VAL A 115 -2.61 -5.16 11.11
N ILE A 116 -2.54 -5.57 12.39
CA ILE A 116 -3.50 -6.51 12.99
C ILE A 116 -4.89 -5.87 13.12
N ASP A 117 -4.98 -4.60 13.53
CA ASP A 117 -6.26 -3.90 13.75
C ASP A 117 -7.05 -3.61 12.46
N GLN A 118 -6.40 -3.61 11.29
CA GLN A 118 -7.08 -3.38 10.00
C GLN A 118 -7.52 -4.65 9.27
N GLY A 119 -7.24 -5.84 9.82
CA GLY A 119 -7.51 -7.10 9.14
C GLY A 119 -6.57 -7.33 7.95
N THR A 120 -6.33 -8.60 7.63
CA THR A 120 -5.46 -8.99 6.52
C THR A 120 -5.91 -8.36 5.19
N VAL A 121 -5.01 -8.25 4.20
CA VAL A 121 -5.34 -7.74 2.84
C VAL A 121 -6.60 -8.41 2.24
N LEU A 122 -6.89 -9.66 2.63
CA LEU A 122 -8.09 -10.40 2.24
C LEU A 122 -9.41 -9.76 2.72
N ASP A 123 -9.47 -9.26 3.95
CA ASP A 123 -10.67 -8.65 4.53
C ASP A 123 -11.12 -7.40 3.74
N ARG A 124 -10.16 -6.73 3.08
CA ARG A 124 -10.43 -5.59 2.19
C ARG A 124 -10.94 -5.98 0.82
N ILE A 125 -10.51 -7.13 0.30
CA ILE A 125 -11.08 -7.67 -0.94
C ILE A 125 -12.54 -8.02 -0.65
N ASP A 126 -12.79 -8.71 0.45
CA ASP A 126 -14.15 -9.08 0.85
C ASP A 126 -15.03 -7.85 1.09
N TYR A 127 -14.54 -6.83 1.80
CA TYR A 127 -15.28 -5.58 2.02
C TYR A 127 -15.62 -4.83 0.73
N ASN A 128 -14.65 -4.66 -0.19
CA ASN A 128 -14.88 -3.95 -1.44
C ASN A 128 -15.78 -4.76 -2.40
N VAL A 129 -15.66 -6.09 -2.39
CA VAL A 129 -16.53 -6.99 -3.16
C VAL A 129 -17.96 -6.93 -2.62
N GLU A 130 -18.15 -6.96 -1.31
CA GLU A 130 -19.46 -6.83 -0.66
C GLU A 130 -20.10 -5.48 -0.99
N GLN A 131 -19.34 -4.38 -0.89
CA GLN A 131 -19.85 -3.05 -1.28
C GLN A 131 -20.20 -2.95 -2.76
N THR A 132 -19.43 -3.61 -3.63
CA THR A 132 -19.73 -3.69 -5.07
C THR A 132 -21.01 -4.50 -5.31
N ASN A 133 -21.21 -5.59 -4.57
CA ASN A 133 -22.40 -6.43 -4.64
C ASN A 133 -23.66 -5.63 -4.24
N VAL A 134 -23.61 -4.94 -3.10
CA VAL A 134 -24.69 -4.05 -2.64
C VAL A 134 -24.98 -2.95 -3.68
N SER A 135 -23.94 -2.29 -4.19
CA SER A 135 -24.09 -1.24 -5.21
C SER A 135 -24.70 -1.77 -6.52
N LEU A 136 -24.35 -2.99 -6.93
CA LEU A 136 -24.92 -3.64 -8.12
C LEU A 136 -26.39 -4.02 -7.90
N GLU A 137 -26.76 -4.48 -6.71
CA GLU A 137 -28.15 -4.80 -6.38
C GLU A 137 -29.03 -3.55 -6.45
N ASP A 138 -28.56 -2.42 -5.93
CA ASP A 138 -29.27 -1.15 -5.98
C ASP A 138 -29.36 -0.59 -7.42
N ALA A 139 -28.27 -0.66 -8.19
CA ALA A 139 -28.28 -0.29 -9.61
C ALA A 139 -29.25 -1.16 -10.42
N HIS A 140 -29.36 -2.46 -10.10
CA HIS A 140 -30.31 -3.37 -10.72
C HIS A 140 -31.77 -2.99 -10.40
N LYS A 141 -32.06 -2.63 -9.13
CA LYS A 141 -33.40 -2.12 -8.75
C LYS A 141 -33.75 -0.84 -9.49
N GLU A 142 -32.81 0.09 -9.61
CA GLU A 142 -33.02 1.33 -10.38
C GLU A 142 -33.26 1.05 -11.87
N LEU A 143 -32.53 0.11 -12.47
CA LEU A 143 -32.74 -0.33 -13.85
C LEU A 143 -34.13 -0.92 -14.07
N ILE A 144 -34.60 -1.79 -13.16
CA ILE A 144 -35.97 -2.35 -13.23
C ILE A 144 -37.00 -1.23 -13.15
N LYS A 145 -36.84 -0.30 -12.20
CA LYS A 145 -37.76 0.83 -12.02
C LYS A 145 -37.78 1.72 -13.27
N ALA A 146 -36.62 2.01 -13.86
CA ALA A 146 -36.50 2.78 -15.09
C ALA A 146 -37.18 2.06 -16.27
N SER A 147 -36.97 0.74 -16.41
CA SER A 147 -37.63 -0.08 -17.43
C SER A 147 -39.16 -0.08 -17.29
N GLN A 148 -39.64 -0.21 -16.05
CA GLN A 148 -41.07 -0.20 -15.74
C GLN A 148 -41.70 1.18 -16.05
N MET A 149 -41.01 2.27 -15.70
CA MET A 149 -41.42 3.63 -16.04
C MET A 149 -41.40 3.89 -17.56
N GLN A 150 -40.43 3.33 -18.29
CA GLN A 150 -40.37 3.42 -19.75
C GLN A 150 -41.56 2.71 -20.41
N ASN A 151 -42.00 1.58 -19.84
CA ASN A 151 -43.13 0.82 -20.36
C ASN A 151 -44.48 1.53 -20.16
N THR A 152 -44.65 2.28 -19.07
CA THR A 152 -45.87 3.04 -18.76
C THR A 152 -45.88 4.45 -19.34
N SER A 153 -44.99 4.78 -20.28
CA SER A 153 -44.87 6.16 -20.75
C SER A 153 -46.20 6.68 -21.31
N LEU A 154 -46.72 7.74 -20.67
CA LEU A 154 -47.91 8.46 -21.10
C LEU A 154 -47.76 9.01 -22.54
N ALA A 155 -46.52 9.11 -23.02
CA ALA A 155 -46.18 9.42 -24.41
C ALA A 155 -46.85 8.45 -25.41
N LYS A 156 -46.95 7.16 -25.08
CA LYS A 156 -47.65 6.17 -25.92
C LYS A 156 -49.14 6.51 -26.05
N TYR A 157 -49.80 6.90 -24.95
CA TYR A 157 -51.21 7.30 -24.97
C TYR A 157 -51.42 8.62 -25.71
N CYS A 158 -50.53 9.60 -25.55
CA CYS A 158 -50.59 10.86 -26.30
C CYS A 158 -50.51 10.64 -27.82
N ILE A 159 -49.61 9.75 -28.28
CA ILE A 159 -49.48 9.37 -29.68
C ILE A 159 -50.76 8.69 -30.22
N ILE A 160 -51.36 7.78 -29.43
CA ILE A 160 -52.62 7.12 -29.81
C ILE A 160 -53.77 8.14 -29.93
N VAL A 161 -53.91 9.05 -28.96
CA VAL A 161 -54.95 10.10 -29.00
C VAL A 161 -54.77 11.02 -30.21
N LEU A 162 -53.53 11.41 -30.53
CA LEU A 162 -53.22 12.21 -31.70
C LEU A 162 -53.60 11.48 -33.01
N LEU A 163 -53.30 10.19 -33.12
CA LEU A 163 -53.71 9.38 -34.28
C LEU A 163 -55.23 9.32 -34.45
N VAL A 164 -55.98 9.12 -33.36
CA VAL A 164 -57.45 9.07 -33.40
C VAL A 164 -58.03 10.41 -33.90
N LEU A 165 -57.50 11.55 -33.42
CA LEU A 165 -57.93 12.88 -33.88
C LEU A 165 -57.72 13.09 -35.38
N VAL A 166 -56.58 12.63 -35.92
CA VAL A 166 -56.28 12.72 -37.36
C VAL A 166 -57.28 11.90 -38.18
N VAL A 167 -57.60 10.68 -37.75
CA VAL A 167 -58.58 9.82 -38.44
C VAL A 167 -59.97 10.47 -38.46
N ILE A 168 -60.41 11.05 -37.34
CA ILE A 168 -61.70 11.75 -37.26
C ILE A 168 -61.74 12.93 -38.25
N MET A 169 -60.68 13.73 -38.32
CA MET A 169 -60.58 14.84 -39.27
C MET A 169 -60.68 14.38 -40.73
N ILE A 170 -60.04 13.27 -41.09
CA ILE A 170 -60.12 12.69 -42.44
C ILE A 170 -61.56 12.25 -42.75
N ILE A 171 -62.24 11.59 -41.81
CA ILE A 171 -63.63 11.14 -41.99
C ILE A 171 -64.56 12.35 -42.19
N VAL A 172 -64.41 13.40 -41.39
CA VAL A 172 -65.21 14.63 -41.51
C VAL A 172 -64.98 15.30 -42.87
N LEU A 173 -63.72 15.40 -43.30
CA LEU A 173 -63.40 15.96 -44.63
C LEU A 173 -63.98 15.10 -45.75
N TRP A 174 -63.88 13.78 -45.65
CA TRP A 174 -64.43 12.86 -46.64
C TRP A 174 -65.96 12.91 -46.70
N TRP A 175 -66.63 12.99 -45.55
CA TRP A 175 -68.08 13.16 -45.46
C TRP A 175 -68.54 14.51 -46.01
N LYS A 176 -67.80 15.59 -45.70
CA LYS A 176 -68.06 16.93 -46.23
C LYS A 176 -67.85 16.97 -47.75
N LEU A 177 -66.84 16.27 -48.27
CA LEU A 177 -66.55 16.21 -49.71
C LEU A 177 -67.56 15.31 -50.45
N SER A 178 -68.03 14.23 -49.81
CA SER A 178 -69.07 13.33 -50.34
C SER A 178 -70.47 13.91 -50.24
N ARG A 179 -70.67 15.09 -49.65
CA ARG A 179 -71.91 15.85 -49.76
C ARG A 179 -71.84 16.64 -51.08
N PRO A 180 -72.48 16.19 -52.18
CA PRO A 180 -72.50 16.97 -53.41
C PRO A 180 -73.14 18.33 -53.12
N LYS A 181 -72.45 19.43 -53.47
CA LYS A 181 -73.04 20.76 -53.45
C LYS A 181 -74.29 20.74 -54.32
N LYS A 182 -75.48 20.87 -53.74
CA LYS A 182 -76.66 21.27 -54.49
C LYS A 182 -76.43 22.72 -54.94
N ILE A 183 -76.03 22.85 -56.20
CA ILE A 183 -75.98 24.09 -56.95
C ILE A 183 -77.45 24.49 -57.15
N ASN A 184 -77.90 25.51 -56.42
CA ASN A 184 -79.09 26.30 -56.76
C ASN A 184 -78.60 27.67 -57.20
#